data_AF-U3PFU7-F1
#
_entry.id   AF-U3PFU7-F1
#
_cell.length_a   1.000
_cell.length_b   1.000
_cell.length_c   1.000
_cell.angle_alpha   90.00
_cell.angle_beta   90.00
_cell.angle_gamma   90.00
#
_symmetry.space_group_name_H-M   'P 1'
#
loop_
_entity.id
_entity.type
_entity.pdbx_description
1 polymer ?
#
loop_
_entity_poly.entity_id
_entity_poly.type
_entity_poly.pdbx_seq_one_letter_code
_entity_poly.pdbx_strand_id
1 'polypeptide(L)' 'MTEQEEDLIFRMHRLVGDRWDLIAGRVPGRQPEEIERYWIMRNSDGFAEKRRQLHHSSSHKSTKPHRPSFSIYPS' A
#
# COMPACT_ATOMS: atom_id res chain seq x y z
N MET A 1 14.08 4.10 -15.54
CA MET A 1 14.89 2.99 -15.00
C MET A 1 15.42 2.17 -16.17
N THR A 2 16.64 1.66 -16.06
CA THR A 2 17.17 0.64 -16.96
C THR A 2 16.75 -0.75 -16.49
N GLU A 3 16.75 -1.74 -17.39
CA GLU A 3 16.40 -3.14 -17.07
C GLU A 3 17.26 -3.69 -15.92
N GLN A 4 18.53 -3.29 -15.85
CA GLN A 4 19.46 -3.64 -14.77
C GLN A 4 19.05 -3.04 -13.42
N GLU A 5 18.59 -1.79 -13.42
CA GLU A 5 18.05 -1.13 -12.21
C GLU A 5 16.76 -1.83 -11.77
N GLU A 6 15.87 -2.15 -12.71
CA GLU A 6 14.61 -2.85 -12.44
C GLU A 6 14.83 -4.23 -11.82
N ASP A 7 15.74 -5.04 -12.38
CA ASP A 7 16.09 -6.37 -11.85
C ASP A 7 16.72 -6.30 -10.45
N LEU A 8 17.48 -5.24 -10.18
CA LEU A 8 18.06 -5.01 -8.87
C LEU A 8 16.98 -4.64 -7.85
N ILE A 9 16.08 -3.73 -8.23
CA ILE A 9 14.95 -3.31 -7.38
C ILE A 9 14.03 -4.49 -7.09
N PHE A 10 13.70 -5.30 -8.10
CA PHE A 10 12.86 -6.48 -7.94
C PHE A 10 13.49 -7.51 -6.98
N ARG A 11 14.78 -7.82 -7.17
CA ARG A 11 15.50 -8.76 -6.28
C ARG A 11 15.62 -8.23 -4.86
N MET A 12 15.91 -6.94 -4.69
CA MET A 12 16.05 -6.35 -3.36
C MET A 12 14.69 -6.22 -2.66
N HIS A 13 13.63 -5.80 -3.35
CA HIS A 13 12.28 -5.77 -2.80
C HIS A 13 11.82 -7.15 -2.31
N ARG A 14 12.17 -8.23 -3.04
CA ARG A 14 11.91 -9.60 -2.60
C ARG A 14 12.67 -9.99 -1.32
N LEU A 15 13.84 -9.40 -1.08
CA LEU A 15 14.70 -9.71 0.08
C LEU A 15 14.38 -8.85 1.30
N VAL A 16 14.15 -7.54 1.12
CA VAL A 16 14.01 -6.56 2.21
C VAL A 16 12.63 -5.90 2.29
N GLY A 17 11.74 -6.15 1.33
CA GLY A 17 10.41 -5.53 1.24
C GLY A 17 10.46 -4.07 0.83
N ASP A 18 9.58 -3.26 1.40
CA ASP A 18 9.38 -1.84 1.09
C ASP A 18 10.47 -0.91 1.69
N ARG A 19 11.67 -1.45 1.95
CA ARG A 19 12.79 -0.68 2.51
C ARG A 19 13.55 0.06 1.41
N TRP A 20 12.92 1.08 0.83
CA TRP A 20 13.43 1.81 -0.32
C TRP A 20 14.80 2.46 -0.10
N ASP A 21 15.08 2.98 1.10
CA ASP A 21 16.39 3.55 1.45
C ASP A 21 17.54 2.55 1.27
N LEU A 22 17.32 1.29 1.67
CA LEU A 22 18.32 0.22 1.51
C LEU A 22 18.52 -0.18 0.05
N ILE A 23 17.45 -0.12 -0.74
CA ILE A 23 17.46 -0.44 -2.17
C ILE A 23 18.18 0.67 -2.94
N ALA A 24 17.85 1.93 -2.65
CA ALA A 24 18.48 3.12 -3.23
C ALA A 24 19.98 3.18 -2.92
N GLY A 25 20.39 2.76 -1.72
CA GLY A 25 21.81 2.62 -1.36
C GLY A 25 22.62 1.67 -2.26
N ARG A 26 21.94 0.82 -3.06
CA ARG A 26 22.57 -0.08 -4.05
C ARG A 26 22.44 0.40 -5.48
N VAL A 27 21.63 1.42 -5.75
CA VAL A 27 21.43 2.00 -7.08
C VAL A 27 22.00 3.42 -7.08
N PRO A 28 23.29 3.60 -7.38
CA PRO A 28 23.93 4.91 -7.32
C PRO A 28 23.23 5.88 -8.27
N GLY A 29 22.81 7.04 -7.74
CA GLY A 29 22.12 8.07 -8.53
C GLY A 29 20.60 7.91 -8.63
N ARG A 30 20.00 6.94 -7.91
CA ARG A 30 18.54 6.86 -7.75
C ARG A 30 18.14 7.22 -6.34
N GLN A 31 17.13 8.08 -6.24
CA GLN A 31 16.52 8.40 -4.96
C GLN A 31 15.48 7.33 -4.59
N PRO A 32 15.32 7.01 -3.28
CA PRO A 32 14.37 6.00 -2.82
C PRO A 32 12.93 6.33 -3.25
N GLU A 33 12.57 7.61 -3.33
CA GLU A 33 11.24 8.06 -3.74
C GLU A 33 10.94 7.78 -5.23
N GLU A 34 11.96 7.87 -6.09
CA GLU A 34 11.81 7.50 -7.51
C GLU A 34 11.58 5.99 -7.68
N ILE A 35 12.24 5.17 -6.84
CA ILE A 35 12.10 3.71 -6.85
C ILE A 35 10.72 3.31 -6.36
N GLU A 36 10.26 3.91 -5.27
CA GLU A 36 8.91 3.70 -4.74
C GLU A 36 7.85 4.08 -5.80
N ARG A 37 7.98 5.26 -6.40
CA ARG A 37 7.04 5.72 -7.43
C ARG A 37 7.02 4.79 -8.65
N TYR A 38 8.20 4.34 -9.08
CA TYR A 38 8.31 3.39 -10.19
C TYR A 38 7.63 2.06 -9.85
N TRP A 39 7.87 1.52 -8.66
CA TRP A 39 7.26 0.27 -8.21
C TRP A 39 5.74 0.38 -8.08
N ILE A 40 5.24 1.48 -7.50
CA ILE A 40 3.81 1.77 -7.42
C ILE A 40 3.25 1.81 -8.83
N MET A 41 3.82 2.59 -9.75
CA MET A 41 3.35 2.69 -11.12
C MET A 41 3.36 1.34 -11.86
N ARG A 42 4.49 0.62 -11.82
CA ARG A 42 4.71 -0.67 -12.49
C ARG A 42 3.82 -1.78 -11.95
N ASN A 43 3.56 -1.79 -10.64
CA ASN A 43 2.68 -2.78 -10.03
C ASN A 43 1.21 -2.30 -9.97
N SER A 44 0.92 -1.01 -10.17
CA SER A 44 -0.45 -0.48 -10.04
C SER A 44 -1.40 -0.89 -11.15
N ASP A 45 -0.93 -1.21 -12.36
CA ASP A 45 -1.81 -1.68 -13.45
C ASP A 45 -2.40 -3.08 -13.18
N GLY A 46 -1.82 -3.85 -12.25
CA GLY A 46 -2.36 -5.15 -11.80
C GLY A 46 -2.85 -5.20 -10.35
N PHE A 47 -2.57 -4.19 -9.52
CA PHE A 47 -2.78 -4.22 -8.06
C PHE A 47 -3.73 -3.14 -7.52
N ALA A 48 -4.87 -2.89 -8.19
CA ALA A 48 -5.99 -2.17 -7.56
C ALA A 48 -6.49 -2.83 -6.26
N GLU A 49 -6.23 -4.14 -6.07
CA GLU A 49 -6.69 -4.92 -4.92
C GLU A 49 -5.94 -4.59 -3.62
N LYS A 50 -4.62 -4.35 -3.67
CA LYS A 50 -3.76 -4.33 -2.47
C LYS A 50 -3.66 -2.94 -1.81
N ARG A 51 -3.88 -1.84 -2.56
CA ARG A 51 -3.99 -0.48 -1.98
C ARG A 51 -5.22 -0.27 -1.11
N ARG A 52 -6.27 -1.09 -1.24
CA ARG A 52 -7.43 -1.04 -0.31
C ARG A 52 -7.06 -1.47 1.12
N GLN A 53 -6.02 -2.30 1.29
CA GLN A 53 -5.65 -2.84 2.60
C GLN A 53 -4.71 -1.90 3.38
N LEU A 54 -3.73 -1.27 2.71
CA LEU A 54 -2.82 -0.32 3.38
C LEU A 54 -3.50 0.98 3.82
N HIS A 55 -4.59 1.39 3.16
CA HIS A 55 -5.37 2.59 3.54
C HIS A 55 -6.48 2.33 4.57
N HIS A 56 -6.66 1.08 5.04
CA HIS A 56 -7.72 0.73 6.00
C HIS A 56 -7.28 0.79 7.48
N SER A 57 -6.04 1.23 7.76
CA SER A 57 -5.54 1.35 9.14
C SER A 57 -5.95 2.64 9.85
N SER A 58 -6.76 3.50 9.23
CA SER A 58 -7.15 4.80 9.80
C SER A 58 -8.66 5.02 9.89
N SER A 59 -9.50 4.01 10.19
CA SER A 59 -10.80 4.25 10.82
C SER A 59 -11.48 2.97 11.34
N HIS A 60 -10.93 2.35 12.38
CA HIS A 60 -11.75 1.50 13.26
C HIS A 60 -12.42 2.40 14.30
N LYS A 61 -13.54 3.06 13.94
CA LYS A 61 -14.57 3.45 14.89
C LYS A 61 -15.85 2.69 14.55
N SER A 62 -15.92 1.47 15.06
CA SER A 62 -17.12 0.65 15.03
C SER A 62 -18.14 1.26 16.01
N THR A 63 -19.03 2.12 15.53
CA THR A 63 -20.27 2.46 16.26
C THR A 63 -21.42 1.74 15.58
N LYS A 64 -21.93 0.74 16.31
CA LYS A 64 -23.03 -0.17 15.98
C LYS A 64 -24.24 0.60 15.39
N PRO A 65 -24.91 0.10 14.33
CA PRO A 65 -26.23 0.62 13.99
C PRO A 65 -27.21 0.20 15.10
N HIS A 66 -27.70 1.16 15.86
CA HIS A 66 -28.81 0.94 16.78
C HIS A 66 -30.04 0.58 15.95
N ARG A 67 -30.54 -0.64 16.14
CA ARG A 67 -31.80 -1.16 15.60
C ARG A 67 -32.95 -0.19 15.93
N PRO A 68 -33.86 0.13 14.99
CA PRO A 68 -35.02 0.95 15.28
C PRO A 68 -35.93 0.17 16.24
N SER A 69 -36.16 0.72 17.43
CA SER A 69 -37.14 0.19 18.36
C SER A 69 -38.53 0.61 17.89
N PHE A 70 -39.14 -0.19 17.01
CA PHE A 70 -40.59 -0.25 16.92
C PHE A 70 -41.11 -0.84 18.24
N SER A 71 -41.51 0.03 19.17
CA SER A 71 -42.41 -0.35 20.27
C SER A 71 -43.76 0.29 19.98
N ILE A 72 -44.57 -0.48 19.27
CA ILE A 72 -46.02 -0.41 19.30
C ILE A 72 -46.44 -0.62 20.76
N TYR A 73 -47.19 0.31 21.36
CA TYR A 73 -48.32 0.14 22.31
C TYR A 73 -48.65 1.45 23.06
N PRO A 74 -49.88 1.62 23.61
CA PRO A 74 -50.63 2.88 23.60
C PRO A 74 -50.77 3.48 25.01
N SER A 75 -51.35 4.69 25.10
CA SER A 75 -52.11 5.16 26.27
C SER A 75 -53.32 5.91 25.78
#